data_AF-A0A955Z2R3-F1
#
_entry.id   AF-A0A955Z2R3-F1
#
_cell.length_a   1.000
_cell.length_b   1.000
_cell.length_c   1.000
_cell.angle_alpha   90.00
_cell.angle_beta   90.00
_cell.angle_gamma   90.00
#
_symmetry.space_group_name_H-M   'P 1'
#
loop_
_entity.id
_entity.type
_entity.pdbx_description
1 polymer ?
#
loop_
_entity_poly.entity_id
_entity_poly.type
_entity_poly.pdbx_seq_one_letter_code
_entity_poly.pdbx_strand_id
1 'polypeptide(L)'
;MKTRQEHGRLRVSPSDFDAFLEGQARTGDPAERTSAVLRRELRGRIERWAAGVAARIAEGGVDLEAVVPDELDQHLSSRAPRAISQRVLFLRREFARGRVPFVDPVVDPLRAHAYLALAIDSVHLAVSFELCPEASADVKNLQARLAYAPLLLELLTALEALPDEVAIGVLGVPRFPQANRASADDVRALLELSQRSRRSLWIGWSVHREEALAHADALDGDLSDVLASLAEVYRVVAWAPDNDLIGATRRVDARRRRSSKVRAKEERERPRQKREERTTARKTRRQDGEDTRVRAAEPTSIRSPEPRVESAPPPSRASLAATLRGARKGRSSRRELAVVAGARVRVLTGAFAGKVGVVEALEPDGRARVRFGLLATTVEAKDLAPATGGRPMLASSHRGVGTKRG
;
A
#
# COMPACT_ATOMS: atom_id res chain seq x y z
N MET A 1 40.38 -17.76 19.76
CA MET A 1 39.08 -17.58 20.44
C MET A 1 38.81 -16.08 20.53
N LYS A 2 38.01 -15.51 19.62
CA LYS A 2 37.58 -14.12 19.73
C LYS A 2 36.62 -14.06 20.93
N THR A 3 36.95 -13.26 21.94
CA THR A 3 36.02 -12.89 23.02
C THR A 3 34.71 -12.50 22.37
N ARG A 4 33.65 -13.26 22.67
CA ARG A 4 32.27 -12.93 22.30
C ARG A 4 32.05 -11.52 22.85
N GLN A 5 32.14 -10.50 21.99
CA GLN A 5 31.81 -9.14 22.39
C GLN A 5 30.41 -9.24 22.98
N GLU A 6 30.28 -8.97 24.28
CA GLU A 6 28.97 -8.87 24.91
C GLU A 6 28.26 -7.75 24.17
N HIS A 7 27.32 -8.13 23.30
CA HIS A 7 26.51 -7.18 22.57
C HIS A 7 25.81 -6.33 23.63
N GLY A 8 25.90 -5.01 23.50
CA GLY A 8 25.40 -4.11 24.54
C GLY A 8 23.93 -4.42 24.82
N ARG A 9 23.61 -4.84 26.05
CA ARG A 9 22.23 -5.08 26.46
C ARG A 9 21.47 -3.75 26.55
N LEU A 10 20.23 -3.73 26.06
CA LEU A 10 19.39 -2.53 26.13
C LEU A 10 18.94 -2.26 27.57
N ARG A 11 18.50 -3.31 28.30
CA ARG A 11 18.00 -3.29 29.69
C ARG A 11 17.26 -2.02 30.06
N VAL A 12 15.97 -1.97 29.70
CA VAL A 12 15.10 -0.85 30.02
C VAL A 12 14.82 -0.74 31.52
N SER A 13 14.68 0.48 32.01
CA SER A 13 14.41 0.82 33.41
C SER A 13 13.27 1.84 33.52
N PRO A 14 12.65 2.04 34.70
CA PRO A 14 11.58 3.02 34.85
C PRO A 14 11.99 4.43 34.43
N SER A 15 13.23 4.83 34.73
CA SER A 15 13.78 6.15 34.35
C SER A 15 13.87 6.37 32.84
N ASP A 16 13.96 5.30 32.04
CA ASP A 16 13.97 5.42 30.58
C ASP A 16 12.63 5.89 30.04
N PHE A 17 11.52 5.42 30.60
CA PHE A 17 10.17 5.87 30.25
C PHE A 17 9.87 7.24 30.87
N ASP A 18 10.28 7.46 32.12
CA ASP A 18 10.05 8.72 32.85
C ASP A 18 10.77 9.90 32.21
N ALA A 19 11.85 9.65 31.46
CA ALA A 19 12.56 10.66 30.68
C ALA A 19 11.69 11.34 29.59
N PHE A 20 10.53 10.75 29.25
CA PHE A 20 9.56 11.23 28.26
C PHE A 20 8.19 11.58 28.88
N LEU A 21 8.01 11.49 30.20
CA LEU A 21 6.78 11.96 30.83
C LEU A 21 6.69 13.48 30.69
N GLU A 22 5.51 13.98 30.32
CA GLU A 22 5.25 15.42 30.25
C GLU A 22 5.23 16.02 31.66
N GLY A 23 6.40 16.35 32.18
CA GLY A 23 6.51 17.33 33.26
C GLY A 23 6.20 18.72 32.68
N GLN A 24 5.31 19.47 33.32
CA GLN A 24 5.13 20.92 33.08
C GLN A 24 6.38 21.76 33.39
N ALA A 25 7.55 21.13 33.49
CA ALA A 25 8.83 21.75 33.77
C ALA A 25 9.05 22.88 32.76
N ARG A 26 9.09 24.10 33.28
CA ARG A 26 9.45 25.27 32.49
C ARG A 26 10.92 25.14 32.12
N THR A 27 11.28 25.65 30.94
CA THR A 27 12.66 25.67 30.46
C THR A 27 13.61 26.18 31.56
N GLY A 28 14.55 25.34 32.00
CA GLY A 28 15.51 25.65 33.07
C GLY A 28 15.24 25.01 34.43
N ASP A 29 14.16 24.26 34.59
CA ASP A 29 13.87 23.47 35.80
C ASP A 29 14.93 22.35 36.00
N PRO A 30 15.44 22.14 37.22
CA PRO A 30 16.27 20.98 37.55
C PRO A 30 15.72 19.64 37.04
N ALA A 31 14.39 19.45 37.02
CA ALA A 31 13.76 18.24 36.50
C ALA A 31 14.04 18.03 35.01
N GLU A 32 14.03 19.09 34.19
CA GLU A 32 14.31 19.01 32.76
C GLU A 32 15.77 18.60 32.48
N ARG A 33 16.70 19.12 33.29
CA ARG A 33 18.12 18.74 33.20
C ARG A 33 18.30 17.25 33.49
N THR A 34 17.59 16.73 34.49
CA THR A 34 17.61 15.30 34.82
C THR A 34 17.08 14.46 33.67
N SER A 35 15.93 14.81 33.07
CA SER A 35 15.40 14.08 31.91
C SER A 35 16.35 14.09 30.72
N ALA A 36 17.03 15.21 30.43
CA ALA A 36 18.01 15.29 29.34
C ALA A 36 19.24 14.39 29.57
N VAL A 37 19.72 14.29 30.82
CA VAL A 37 20.80 13.35 31.18
C VAL A 37 20.35 11.91 30.98
N LEU A 38 19.16 11.55 31.46
CA LEU A 38 18.59 10.21 31.30
C LEU A 38 18.42 9.84 29.81
N ARG A 39 17.91 10.75 28.97
CA ARG A 39 17.79 10.50 27.52
C ARG A 39 19.14 10.29 26.85
N ARG A 40 20.19 11.03 27.25
CA ARG A 40 21.54 10.84 26.72
C ARG A 40 22.12 9.48 27.10
N GLU A 41 21.91 9.04 28.34
CA GLU A 41 22.32 7.71 28.80
C GLU A 41 21.58 6.59 28.06
N LEU A 42 20.26 6.74 27.90
CA LEU A 42 19.42 5.84 27.10
C LEU A 42 19.88 5.78 25.64
N ARG A 43 20.13 6.93 25.01
CA ARG A 43 20.68 7.01 23.64
C ARG A 43 21.95 6.19 23.50
N GLY A 44 22.93 6.37 24.40
CA GLY A 44 24.18 5.61 24.35
C GLY A 44 23.99 4.09 24.50
N ARG A 45 22.99 3.64 25.28
CA ARG A 45 22.64 2.22 25.37
C ARG A 45 21.98 1.70 24.09
N ILE A 46 21.03 2.45 23.53
CA ILE A 46 20.36 2.13 22.28
C ILE A 46 21.39 2.02 21.14
N GLU A 47 22.34 2.95 21.03
CA GLU A 47 23.38 2.93 19.98
C GLU A 47 24.23 1.65 20.02
N ARG A 48 24.67 1.24 21.22
CA ARG A 48 25.46 0.00 21.38
C ARG A 48 24.64 -1.25 21.07
N TRP A 49 23.39 -1.31 21.51
CA TRP A 49 22.49 -2.42 21.22
C TRP A 49 22.19 -2.49 19.71
N ALA A 50 21.86 -1.36 19.09
CA ALA A 50 21.52 -1.26 17.69
C ALA A 50 22.69 -1.65 16.77
N ALA A 51 23.94 -1.35 17.15
CA ALA A 51 25.11 -1.82 16.40
C ALA A 51 25.17 -3.36 16.35
N GLY A 52 24.86 -4.04 17.45
CA GLY A 52 24.77 -5.50 17.50
C GLY A 52 23.62 -6.05 16.65
N VAL A 53 22.45 -5.43 16.73
CA VAL A 53 21.28 -5.81 15.91
C VAL A 53 21.55 -5.60 14.42
N ALA A 54 22.18 -4.48 14.03
CA ALA A 54 22.53 -4.20 12.65
C ALA A 54 23.51 -5.24 12.08
N ALA A 55 24.51 -5.67 12.86
CA ALA A 55 25.42 -6.74 12.47
C ALA A 55 24.67 -8.06 12.23
N ARG A 56 23.74 -8.41 13.11
CA ARG A 56 22.90 -9.61 12.97
C ARG A 56 21.97 -9.54 11.76
N ILE A 57 21.35 -8.39 11.50
CA ILE A 57 20.51 -8.19 10.30
C ILE A 57 21.35 -8.33 9.02
N ALA A 58 22.60 -7.85 9.04
CA ALA A 58 23.53 -8.01 7.91
C ALA A 58 23.93 -9.47 7.65
N GLU A 59 24.00 -10.32 8.68
CA GLU A 59 24.19 -11.78 8.51
C GLU A 59 23.02 -12.42 7.74
N GLY A 60 21.81 -11.86 7.86
CA GLY A 60 20.63 -12.21 7.06
C GLY A 60 20.64 -11.63 5.64
N GLY A 61 21.70 -10.92 5.24
CA GLY A 61 21.84 -10.35 3.89
C GLY A 61 21.19 -8.98 3.70
N VAL A 62 20.77 -8.30 4.79
CA VAL A 62 20.21 -6.95 4.72
C VAL A 62 21.20 -5.96 5.33
N ASP A 63 21.87 -5.16 4.50
CA ASP A 63 22.88 -4.20 4.95
C ASP A 63 22.26 -2.86 5.39
N LEU A 64 22.03 -2.72 6.69
CA LEU A 64 21.47 -1.51 7.31
C LEU A 64 22.48 -0.82 8.24
N GLU A 65 22.37 0.50 8.30
CA GLU A 65 23.06 1.38 9.23
C GLU A 65 22.08 1.82 10.33
N ALA A 66 22.52 1.72 11.59
CA ALA A 66 21.78 2.25 12.72
C ALA A 66 22.06 3.75 12.87
N VAL A 67 21.01 4.57 12.77
CA VAL A 67 21.06 6.02 12.90
C VAL A 67 20.17 6.43 14.07
N VAL A 68 20.74 7.16 15.03
CA VAL A 68 19.96 7.77 16.11
C VAL A 68 19.73 9.24 15.77
N PRO A 69 18.53 9.61 15.28
CA PRO A 69 18.23 11.00 14.96
C PRO A 69 18.30 11.87 16.22
N ASP A 70 18.76 13.10 16.07
CA ASP A 70 18.80 14.05 17.18
C ASP A 70 17.39 14.39 17.67
N GLU A 71 17.25 14.70 18.97
CA GLU A 71 15.96 14.87 19.66
C GLU A 71 15.01 15.91 18.99
N LEU A 72 15.59 16.86 18.26
CA LEU A 72 14.89 17.91 17.52
C LEU A 72 14.23 17.40 16.24
N ASP A 73 14.84 16.42 15.57
CA ASP A 73 14.37 15.88 14.28
C ASP A 73 13.29 14.80 14.45
N GLN A 74 13.01 14.41 15.69
CA GLN A 74 12.02 13.38 16.01
C GLN A 74 10.57 13.91 15.96
N HIS A 75 10.36 15.24 15.89
CA HIS A 75 9.03 15.87 15.83
C HIS A 75 8.58 16.11 14.40
N LEU A 76 8.26 15.04 13.69
CA LEU A 76 7.74 15.14 12.32
C LEU A 76 6.37 15.83 12.20
N SER A 77 5.76 16.32 13.30
CA SER A 77 4.40 16.88 13.27
C SER A 77 4.06 18.05 14.21
N SER A 78 4.96 18.56 15.07
CA SER A 78 4.60 19.60 16.05
C SER A 78 5.52 20.83 16.01
N ARG A 79 4.93 22.02 16.15
CA ARG A 79 5.60 23.34 16.12
C ARG A 79 6.42 23.65 17.39
N ALA A 80 6.54 22.70 18.32
CA ALA A 80 7.32 22.86 19.54
C ALA A 80 8.20 21.61 19.70
N PRO A 81 9.54 21.72 19.64
CA PRO A 81 10.41 20.57 19.76
C PRO A 81 10.36 20.03 21.19
N ARG A 82 9.61 18.95 21.41
CA ARG A 82 9.52 18.28 22.70
C ARG A 82 9.78 16.81 22.49
N ALA A 83 10.93 16.29 22.91
CA ALA A 83 11.25 14.86 22.81
C ALA A 83 10.19 13.99 23.50
N ILE A 84 9.22 13.49 22.74
CA ILE A 84 8.16 12.58 23.20
C ILE A 84 8.58 11.11 23.15
N SER A 85 9.70 10.81 22.50
CA SER A 85 10.25 9.47 22.37
C SER A 85 11.76 9.56 22.13
N GLN A 86 12.47 8.44 22.23
CA GLN A 86 13.81 8.25 21.67
C GLN A 86 13.74 7.12 20.65
N ARG A 87 14.35 7.32 19.49
CA ARG A 87 14.30 6.37 18.39
C ARG A 87 15.71 5.99 17.92
N VAL A 88 15.85 4.79 17.38
CA VAL A 88 16.94 4.42 16.47
C VAL A 88 16.31 3.85 15.20
N LEU A 89 16.84 4.28 14.06
CA LEU A 89 16.38 3.88 12.73
C LEU A 89 17.45 3.00 12.09
N PHE A 90 17.05 1.88 11.51
CA PHE A 90 17.90 1.04 10.68
C PHE A 90 17.55 1.34 9.23
N LEU A 91 18.44 2.09 8.57
CA LEU A 91 18.27 2.60 7.23
C LEU A 91 19.27 1.94 6.30
N ARG A 92 18.96 1.90 5.01
CA ARG A 92 19.99 1.58 4.00
C ARG A 92 21.18 2.54 4.16
N ARG A 93 22.40 2.03 4.03
CA ARG A 93 23.64 2.84 4.12
C ARG A 93 23.61 4.05 3.20
N GLU A 94 24.31 5.12 3.59
CA GLU A 94 24.35 6.39 2.85
C GLU A 94 24.59 6.23 1.35
N PHE A 95 25.58 5.40 0.99
CA PHE A 95 25.90 5.13 -0.40
C PHE A 95 24.75 4.48 -1.19
N ALA A 96 23.95 3.63 -0.54
CA ALA A 96 22.78 3.01 -1.16
C ALA A 96 21.60 3.99 -1.29
N ARG A 97 21.50 5.00 -0.41
CA ARG A 97 20.44 6.04 -0.49
C ARG A 97 20.53 6.85 -1.78
N GLY A 98 21.74 7.22 -2.20
CA GLY A 98 21.96 7.98 -3.45
C GLY A 98 21.55 7.25 -4.74
N ARG A 99 21.34 5.93 -4.69
CA ARG A 99 20.88 5.13 -5.83
C ARG A 99 19.36 5.05 -5.94
N VAL A 100 18.63 5.44 -4.91
CA VAL A 100 17.18 5.34 -4.87
C VAL A 100 16.57 6.37 -5.81
N PRO A 101 15.72 5.96 -6.76
CA PRO A 101 15.12 6.89 -7.71
C PRO A 101 13.99 7.68 -7.05
N PHE A 102 13.67 8.87 -7.59
CA PHE A 102 12.53 9.70 -7.14
C PHE A 102 12.61 10.21 -5.69
N VAL A 103 13.82 10.42 -5.15
CA VAL A 103 14.00 11.14 -3.90
C VAL A 103 13.82 12.63 -4.17
N ASP A 104 12.84 13.25 -3.51
CA ASP A 104 12.64 14.69 -3.53
C ASP A 104 13.66 15.34 -2.59
N PRO A 105 14.53 16.25 -3.07
CA PRO A 105 15.57 16.86 -2.23
C PRO A 105 15.01 17.74 -1.11
N VAL A 106 13.73 18.12 -1.16
CA VAL A 106 13.07 18.92 -0.12
C VAL A 106 12.57 18.04 1.03
N VAL A 107 12.39 16.74 0.79
CA VAL A 107 11.93 15.79 1.80
C VAL A 107 13.10 15.40 2.70
N ASP A 108 12.85 15.31 4.00
CA ASP A 108 13.77 14.75 4.97
C ASP A 108 14.32 13.40 4.47
N PRO A 109 15.65 13.25 4.32
CA PRO A 109 16.28 12.00 3.87
C PRO A 109 15.83 10.76 4.64
N LEU A 110 15.48 10.88 5.92
CA LEU A 110 15.01 9.77 6.75
C LEU A 110 13.61 9.29 6.31
N ARG A 111 12.78 10.19 5.78
CA ARG A 111 11.41 9.89 5.32
C ARG A 111 11.32 9.51 3.85
N ALA A 112 12.39 9.74 3.10
CA ALA A 112 12.49 9.34 1.69
C ALA A 112 12.67 7.83 1.50
N HIS A 113 12.78 7.06 2.58
CA HIS A 113 13.04 5.64 2.56
C HIS A 113 12.16 4.86 3.54
N ALA A 114 11.90 3.60 3.22
CA ALA A 114 11.49 2.62 4.22
C ALA A 114 12.65 2.39 5.22
N TYR A 115 12.30 2.05 6.46
CA TYR A 115 13.27 1.75 7.52
C TYR A 115 12.72 0.78 8.55
N LEU A 116 13.62 0.16 9.32
CA LEU A 116 13.25 -0.45 10.61
C LEU A 116 13.50 0.56 11.72
N ALA A 117 12.83 0.42 12.85
CA ALA A 117 12.99 1.31 13.99
C ALA A 117 12.81 0.57 15.31
N LEU A 118 13.49 1.06 16.33
CA LEU A 118 13.14 0.90 17.74
C LEU A 118 12.70 2.29 18.25
N ALA A 119 11.61 2.35 18.99
CA ALA A 119 11.11 3.56 19.62
C ALA A 119 10.77 3.31 21.08
N ILE A 120 11.19 4.20 21.97
CA ILE A 120 10.83 4.22 23.39
C ILE A 120 10.16 5.55 23.67
N ASP A 121 8.95 5.52 24.20
CA ASP A 121 8.26 6.71 24.72
C ASP A 121 7.92 6.51 26.21
N SER A 122 7.05 7.35 26.77
CA SER A 122 6.66 7.26 28.19
C SER A 122 5.73 6.07 28.52
N VAL A 123 5.15 5.43 27.51
CA VAL A 123 4.10 4.42 27.62
C VAL A 123 4.49 3.10 26.95
N HIS A 124 5.24 3.14 25.85
CA HIS A 124 5.52 1.98 25.02
C HIS A 124 7.00 1.89 24.64
N LEU A 125 7.40 0.64 24.40
CA LEU A 125 8.61 0.27 23.69
C LEU A 125 8.18 -0.53 22.46
N ALA A 126 8.60 -0.10 21.26
CA ALA A 126 8.17 -0.71 20.02
C ALA A 126 9.33 -0.94 19.05
N VAL A 127 9.23 -2.02 18.28
CA VAL A 127 10.04 -2.28 17.09
C VAL A 127 9.16 -2.38 15.87
N SER A 128 9.60 -1.83 14.74
CA SER A 128 8.76 -1.76 13.56
C SER A 128 9.50 -1.59 12.25
N PHE A 129 8.94 -2.14 11.18
CA PHE A 129 9.12 -1.68 9.81
C PHE A 129 8.15 -0.53 9.53
N GLU A 130 8.65 0.58 9.01
CA GLU A 130 7.86 1.73 8.60
C GLU A 130 8.11 2.10 7.14
N LEU A 131 7.02 2.38 6.44
CA LEU A 131 7.03 2.87 5.07
C LEU A 131 6.32 4.23 5.02
N CYS A 132 7.11 5.30 5.02
CA CYS A 132 6.61 6.66 4.90
C CYS A 132 5.96 6.89 3.53
N PRO A 133 4.88 7.71 3.46
CA PRO A 133 4.26 8.03 2.17
C PRO A 133 5.17 8.85 1.26
N GLU A 134 6.18 9.54 1.80
CA GLU A 134 7.19 10.25 1.03
C GLU A 134 8.25 9.34 0.40
N ALA A 135 8.37 8.07 0.85
CA ALA A 135 9.29 7.08 0.31
C ALA A 135 8.83 6.54 -1.05
N SER A 136 8.80 7.42 -2.07
CA SER A 136 8.10 7.18 -3.33
C SER A 136 8.58 5.93 -4.07
N ALA A 137 9.89 5.64 -4.02
CA ALA A 137 10.44 4.42 -4.62
C ALA A 137 9.91 3.17 -3.93
N ASP A 138 10.03 3.10 -2.60
CA ASP A 138 9.61 1.95 -1.81
C ASP A 138 8.09 1.72 -1.91
N VAL A 139 7.30 2.80 -1.89
CA VAL A 139 5.84 2.74 -2.08
C VAL A 139 5.48 2.18 -3.46
N LYS A 140 6.12 2.67 -4.54
CA LYS A 140 5.87 2.17 -5.90
C LYS A 140 6.35 0.72 -6.07
N ASN A 141 7.44 0.36 -5.39
CA ASN A 141 7.96 -1.00 -5.39
C ASN A 141 6.95 -1.96 -4.76
N LEU A 142 6.41 -1.60 -3.59
CA LEU A 142 5.33 -2.34 -2.93
C LEU A 142 4.08 -2.44 -3.81
N GLN A 143 3.65 -1.34 -4.45
CA GLN A 143 2.51 -1.35 -5.36
C GLN A 143 2.70 -2.30 -6.54
N ALA A 144 3.89 -2.30 -7.15
CA ALA A 144 4.22 -3.21 -8.25
C ALA A 144 4.21 -4.67 -7.79
N ARG A 145 4.72 -4.94 -6.59
CA ARG A 145 4.70 -6.25 -5.94
C ARG A 145 3.27 -6.75 -5.70
N LEU A 146 2.40 -5.90 -5.15
CA LEU A 146 0.98 -6.20 -4.92
C LEU A 146 0.19 -6.46 -6.22
N ALA A 147 0.69 -6.01 -7.37
CA ALA A 147 0.06 -6.19 -8.68
C ALA A 147 0.47 -7.49 -9.40
N TYR A 148 1.50 -8.21 -8.93
CA TYR A 148 2.04 -9.38 -9.61
C TYR A 148 2.05 -10.60 -8.68
N ALA A 149 1.29 -11.65 -9.04
CA ALA A 149 0.98 -12.76 -8.13
C ALA A 149 2.20 -13.49 -7.52
N PRO A 150 3.26 -13.83 -8.28
CA PRO A 150 4.46 -14.44 -7.68
C PRO A 150 5.16 -13.55 -6.64
N LEU A 151 5.25 -12.23 -6.89
CA LEU A 151 5.90 -11.29 -5.98
C LEU A 151 5.01 -10.96 -4.77
N LEU A 152 3.69 -11.00 -4.97
CA LEU A 152 2.71 -10.92 -3.88
C LEU A 152 2.81 -12.15 -2.96
N LEU A 153 2.95 -13.35 -3.51
CA LEU A 153 3.11 -14.57 -2.72
C LEU A 153 4.36 -14.49 -1.84
N GLU A 154 5.49 -14.03 -2.39
CA GLU A 154 6.72 -13.79 -1.61
C GLU A 154 6.50 -12.83 -0.43
N LEU A 155 5.74 -11.74 -0.64
CA LEU A 155 5.38 -10.82 0.44
C LEU A 155 4.50 -11.48 1.50
N LEU A 156 3.48 -12.23 1.09
CA LEU A 156 2.59 -12.91 2.03
C LEU A 156 3.32 -13.99 2.84
N THR A 157 4.25 -14.73 2.21
CA THR A 157 5.12 -15.68 2.92
C THR A 157 6.02 -14.98 3.94
N ALA A 158 6.58 -13.81 3.61
CA ALA A 158 7.36 -13.03 4.56
C ALA A 158 6.51 -12.52 5.73
N LEU A 159 5.26 -12.14 5.49
CA LEU A 159 4.33 -11.73 6.56
C LEU A 159 3.88 -12.91 7.42
N GLU A 160 3.60 -14.07 6.83
CA GLU A 160 3.19 -15.30 7.53
C GLU A 160 4.29 -15.81 8.47
N ALA A 161 5.56 -15.59 8.13
CA ALA A 161 6.70 -15.94 8.97
C ALA A 161 6.92 -14.99 10.16
N LEU A 162 6.15 -13.89 10.27
CA LEU A 162 6.26 -12.98 11.41
C LEU A 162 5.65 -13.60 12.69
N PRO A 163 6.19 -13.27 13.87
CA PRO A 163 5.60 -13.64 15.15
C PRO A 163 4.15 -13.13 15.31
N ASP A 164 3.36 -13.83 16.13
CA ASP A 164 1.93 -13.57 16.35
C ASP A 164 1.66 -12.20 17.01
N GLU A 165 2.66 -11.65 17.70
CA GLU A 165 2.63 -10.35 18.38
C GLU A 165 2.82 -9.18 17.40
N VAL A 166 3.32 -9.45 16.20
CA VAL A 166 3.54 -8.42 15.18
C VAL A 166 2.21 -8.07 14.50
N ALA A 167 1.90 -6.78 14.48
CA ALA A 167 0.69 -6.24 13.90
C ALA A 167 0.99 -5.32 12.71
N ILE A 168 0.03 -5.12 11.82
CA ILE A 168 0.14 -4.25 10.63
C ILE A 168 -0.94 -3.17 10.64
N GLY A 169 -0.61 -1.94 10.23
CA GLY A 169 -1.56 -0.84 10.14
C GLY A 169 -0.94 0.48 9.71
N VAL A 170 -1.59 1.57 10.07
CA VAL A 170 -1.12 2.94 9.74
C VAL A 170 -0.88 3.67 11.05
N LEU A 171 0.23 4.40 11.20
CA LEU A 171 0.52 5.09 12.46
C LEU A 171 -0.63 6.02 12.91
N GLY A 172 -0.90 6.04 14.21
CA GLY A 172 -1.96 6.84 14.84
C GLY A 172 -3.40 6.38 14.49
N VAL A 173 -3.56 5.14 14.03
CA VAL A 173 -4.84 4.50 13.80
C VAL A 173 -5.05 3.37 14.84
N PRO A 174 -6.20 3.30 15.52
CA PRO A 174 -6.36 2.47 16.73
C PRO A 174 -6.55 0.96 16.49
N ARG A 175 -6.36 0.45 15.26
CA ARG A 175 -6.59 -0.96 14.95
C ARG A 175 -5.51 -1.50 14.04
N PHE A 176 -4.78 -2.47 14.56
CA PHE A 176 -3.75 -3.23 13.87
C PHE A 176 -4.14 -4.71 13.90
N PRO A 177 -4.61 -5.30 12.78
CA PRO A 177 -4.68 -6.76 12.68
C PRO A 177 -3.28 -7.38 12.82
N GLN A 178 -3.23 -8.66 13.18
CA GLN A 178 -1.98 -9.43 13.17
C GLN A 178 -1.40 -9.46 11.75
N ALA A 179 -0.10 -9.22 11.64
CA ALA A 179 0.59 -9.09 10.35
C ALA A 179 0.59 -10.43 9.58
N ASN A 180 0.80 -11.55 10.29
CA ASN A 180 0.82 -12.89 9.72
C ASN A 180 -0.55 -13.41 9.22
N ARG A 181 -1.65 -12.71 9.55
CA ARG A 181 -3.00 -12.99 9.05
C ARG A 181 -3.48 -11.97 8.03
N ALA A 182 -2.65 -11.01 7.65
CA ALA A 182 -3.02 -9.96 6.71
C ALA A 182 -3.18 -10.53 5.30
N SER A 183 -4.34 -10.29 4.69
CA SER A 183 -4.57 -10.66 3.29
C SER A 183 -3.94 -9.63 2.34
N ALA A 184 -3.81 -10.01 1.06
CA ALA A 184 -3.38 -9.08 0.02
C ALA A 184 -4.26 -7.82 -0.07
N ASP A 185 -5.56 -7.95 0.16
CA ASP A 185 -6.50 -6.83 0.13
C ASP A 185 -6.34 -5.92 1.36
N ASP A 186 -6.02 -6.49 2.53
CA ASP A 186 -5.71 -5.72 3.73
C ASP A 186 -4.46 -4.86 3.52
N VAL A 187 -3.38 -5.44 2.97
CA VAL A 187 -2.14 -4.70 2.69
C VAL A 187 -2.38 -3.58 1.69
N ARG A 188 -3.16 -3.82 0.62
CA ARG A 188 -3.56 -2.77 -0.34
C ARG A 188 -4.35 -1.66 0.32
N ALA A 189 -5.35 -1.99 1.13
CA ALA A 189 -6.20 -1.02 1.81
C ALA A 189 -5.42 -0.18 2.82
N LEU A 190 -4.49 -0.79 3.57
CA LEU A 190 -3.64 -0.09 4.52
C LEU A 190 -2.62 0.82 3.82
N LEU A 191 -2.04 0.37 2.70
CA LEU A 191 -1.16 1.21 1.89
C LEU A 191 -1.92 2.41 1.31
N GLU A 192 -3.12 2.22 0.76
CA GLU A 192 -3.96 3.31 0.27
C GLU A 192 -4.32 4.29 1.40
N LEU A 193 -4.68 3.78 2.57
CA LEU A 193 -4.97 4.60 3.75
C LEU A 193 -3.75 5.39 4.22
N SER A 194 -2.57 4.80 4.21
CA SER A 194 -1.29 5.46 4.52
C SER A 194 -1.05 6.65 3.58
N GLN A 195 -1.17 6.43 2.27
CA GLN A 195 -1.01 7.48 1.26
C GLN A 195 -2.02 8.62 1.42
N ARG A 196 -3.30 8.27 1.64
CA ARG A 196 -4.38 9.25 1.80
C ARG A 196 -4.25 10.06 3.08
N SER A 197 -3.85 9.43 4.18
CA SER A 197 -3.71 10.09 5.49
C SER A 197 -2.38 10.80 5.69
N ARG A 198 -1.42 10.61 4.75
CA ARG A 198 -0.03 11.08 4.88
C ARG A 198 0.62 10.58 6.17
N ARG A 199 0.39 9.30 6.51
CA ARG A 199 0.97 8.62 7.67
C ARG A 199 1.65 7.33 7.23
N SER A 200 2.73 6.94 7.91
CA SER A 200 3.48 5.73 7.55
C SER A 200 2.61 4.47 7.69
N LEU A 201 2.75 3.56 6.72
CA LEU A 201 2.39 2.17 6.92
C LEU A 201 3.38 1.59 7.95
N TRP A 202 2.86 0.84 8.91
CA TRP A 202 3.59 0.34 10.06
C TRP A 202 3.34 -1.16 10.21
N ILE A 203 4.41 -1.92 10.39
CA ILE A 203 4.39 -3.35 10.74
C ILE A 203 5.31 -3.52 11.93
N GLY A 204 4.82 -3.91 13.09
CA GLY A 204 5.68 -3.96 14.27
C GLY A 204 5.04 -4.60 15.49
N TRP A 205 5.83 -4.66 16.55
CA TRP A 205 5.43 -5.09 17.87
C TRP A 205 5.60 -3.94 18.85
N SER A 206 4.61 -3.75 19.72
CA SER A 206 4.60 -2.70 20.73
C SER A 206 4.30 -3.33 22.08
N VAL A 207 5.18 -3.07 23.05
CA VAL A 207 5.10 -3.57 24.41
C VAL A 207 4.78 -2.40 25.34
N HIS A 208 3.79 -2.58 26.21
CA HIS A 208 3.44 -1.54 27.19
C HIS A 208 4.52 -1.45 28.27
N ARG A 209 4.71 -0.26 28.86
CA ARG A 209 5.75 0.03 29.86
C ARG A 209 5.81 -1.03 30.96
N GLU A 210 4.67 -1.40 31.54
CA GLU A 210 4.60 -2.36 32.65
C GLU A 210 5.16 -3.72 32.26
N GLU A 211 4.79 -4.21 31.08
CA GLU A 211 5.24 -5.49 30.52
C GLU A 211 6.73 -5.42 30.15
N ALA A 212 7.16 -4.31 29.54
CA ALA A 212 8.56 -4.09 29.18
C ALA A 212 9.47 -4.09 30.42
N LEU A 213 9.02 -3.51 31.53
CA LEU A 213 9.74 -3.51 32.80
C LEU A 213 9.70 -4.89 33.48
N ALA A 214 8.59 -5.62 33.41
CA ALA A 214 8.48 -6.97 33.95
C ALA A 214 9.40 -7.97 33.24
N HIS A 215 9.68 -7.75 31.95
CA HIS A 215 10.48 -8.64 31.11
C HIS A 215 11.83 -8.05 30.67
N ALA A 216 12.32 -7.00 31.35
CA ALA A 216 13.49 -6.22 30.92
C ALA A 216 14.79 -7.02 30.69
N ASP A 217 14.93 -8.19 31.32
CA ASP A 217 16.11 -9.06 31.19
C ASP A 217 16.13 -9.94 29.94
N ALA A 218 14.98 -10.22 29.33
CA ALA A 218 14.85 -11.05 28.12
C ALA A 218 14.44 -10.24 26.89
N LEU A 219 13.78 -9.10 27.12
CA LEU A 219 13.17 -8.28 26.08
C LEU A 219 14.14 -7.79 25.01
N ASP A 220 15.41 -7.56 25.33
CA ASP A 220 16.40 -7.11 24.35
C ASP A 220 16.71 -8.18 23.29
N GLY A 221 16.68 -9.47 23.67
CA GLY A 221 16.74 -10.61 22.76
C GLY A 221 15.50 -10.68 21.87
N ASP A 222 14.31 -10.63 22.47
CA ASP A 222 13.03 -10.71 21.75
C ASP A 222 12.87 -9.58 20.73
N LEU A 223 13.22 -8.34 21.10
CA LEU A 223 13.18 -7.19 20.19
C LEU A 223 14.19 -7.34 19.04
N SER A 224 15.37 -7.91 19.30
CA SER A 224 16.34 -8.22 18.25
C SER A 224 15.83 -9.29 17.30
N ASP A 225 15.15 -10.32 17.81
CA ASP A 225 14.57 -11.41 17.01
C ASP A 225 13.45 -10.86 16.10
N VAL A 226 12.55 -10.04 16.65
CA VAL A 226 11.48 -9.40 15.89
C VAL A 226 12.05 -8.47 14.82
N LEU A 227 13.07 -7.66 15.11
CA LEU A 227 13.72 -6.81 14.09
C LEU A 227 14.38 -7.63 12.98
N ALA A 228 14.99 -8.77 13.30
CA ALA A 228 15.55 -9.67 12.29
C ALA A 228 14.43 -10.24 11.38
N SER A 229 13.29 -10.65 11.94
CA SER A 229 12.13 -11.10 11.16
C SER A 229 11.53 -9.97 10.30
N LEU A 230 11.45 -8.75 10.84
CA LEU A 230 11.00 -7.58 10.09
C LEU A 230 11.97 -7.19 8.97
N ALA A 231 13.25 -7.53 9.07
CA ALA A 231 14.23 -7.29 8.01
C ALA A 231 13.93 -8.09 6.74
N GLU A 232 13.30 -9.26 6.84
CA GLU A 232 12.84 -10.03 5.68
C GLU A 232 11.72 -9.31 4.94
N VAL A 233 10.77 -8.72 5.68
CA VAL A 233 9.72 -7.87 5.08
C VAL A 233 10.35 -6.64 4.44
N TYR A 234 11.30 -5.99 5.12
CA TYR A 234 12.04 -4.86 4.57
C TYR A 234 12.72 -5.23 3.24
N ARG A 235 13.42 -6.37 3.16
CA ARG A 235 14.12 -6.85 1.97
C ARG A 235 13.19 -6.99 0.76
N VAL A 236 11.99 -7.50 0.99
CA VAL A 236 10.97 -7.71 -0.04
C VAL A 236 10.33 -6.39 -0.50
N VAL A 237 10.09 -5.47 0.43
CA VAL A 237 9.34 -4.23 0.19
C VAL A 237 10.22 -3.09 -0.31
N ALA A 238 11.34 -2.84 0.37
CA ALA A 238 12.25 -1.74 0.07
C ALA A 238 12.79 -1.88 -1.37
N TRP A 239 12.82 -0.76 -2.09
CA TRP A 239 13.44 -0.69 -3.39
C TRP A 239 14.94 -0.95 -3.26
N ALA A 240 15.45 -1.84 -4.10
CA ALA A 240 16.87 -2.11 -4.26
C ALA A 240 17.16 -2.39 -5.74
N PRO A 241 18.40 -2.21 -6.22
CA PRO A 241 18.72 -2.41 -7.65
C PRO A 241 18.38 -3.81 -8.19
N ASP A 242 18.51 -4.84 -7.36
CA ASP A 242 18.19 -6.24 -7.64
C ASP A 242 16.68 -6.54 -7.58
N ASN A 243 15.91 -5.69 -6.89
CA ASN A 243 14.45 -5.74 -6.78
C ASN A 243 13.80 -4.48 -7.39
N ASP A 244 14.34 -3.94 -8.50
CA ASP A 244 13.79 -2.75 -9.16
C ASP A 244 12.54 -3.08 -9.99
N LEU A 245 11.41 -3.22 -9.29
CA LEU A 245 10.12 -3.48 -9.94
C LEU A 245 9.63 -2.25 -10.72
N ILE A 246 10.04 -1.04 -10.33
CA ILE A 246 9.67 0.20 -11.02
C ILE A 246 10.27 0.22 -12.43
N GLY A 247 11.56 -0.08 -12.55
CA GLY A 247 12.26 -0.19 -13.83
C GLY A 247 11.75 -1.36 -14.66
N ALA A 248 11.41 -2.50 -14.04
CA ALA A 248 10.82 -3.65 -14.72
C ALA A 248 9.47 -3.28 -15.37
N THR A 249 8.54 -2.66 -14.63
CA THR A 249 7.25 -2.23 -15.17
C THR A 249 7.42 -1.23 -16.32
N ARG A 250 8.33 -0.27 -16.19
CA ARG A 250 8.64 0.70 -17.27
C ARG A 250 9.17 0.04 -18.54
N ARG A 251 10.02 -0.99 -18.41
CA ARG A 251 10.54 -1.74 -19.56
C ARG A 251 9.43 -2.48 -20.30
N VAL A 252 8.50 -3.09 -19.56
CA VAL A 252 7.31 -3.75 -20.13
C VAL A 252 6.43 -2.74 -20.87
N ASP A 253 6.15 -1.60 -20.26
CA ASP A 253 5.34 -0.54 -20.88
C ASP A 253 6.01 0.07 -22.12
N ALA A 254 7.32 0.29 -22.07
CA ALA A 254 8.09 0.78 -23.20
C ALA A 254 8.06 -0.22 -24.36
N ARG A 255 8.20 -1.53 -24.09
CA ARG A 255 8.08 -2.59 -25.09
C ARG A 255 6.68 -2.62 -25.69
N ARG A 256 5.63 -2.54 -24.86
CA ARG A 256 4.23 -2.48 -25.32
C ARG A 256 3.97 -1.28 -26.23
N ARG A 257 4.47 -0.09 -25.87
CA ARG A 257 4.37 1.14 -26.69
C ARG A 257 5.14 1.04 -28.01
N ARG A 258 6.31 0.40 -28.01
CA ARG A 258 7.07 0.15 -29.25
C ARG A 258 6.30 -0.82 -30.16
N SER A 259 5.80 -1.94 -29.62
CA SER A 259 4.99 -2.90 -30.38
C SER A 259 3.71 -2.27 -30.93
N SER A 260 3.03 -1.40 -30.17
CA SER A 260 1.83 -0.71 -30.66
C SER A 260 2.16 0.29 -31.77
N LYS A 261 3.31 0.99 -31.68
CA LYS A 261 3.78 1.89 -32.76
C LYS A 261 4.15 1.14 -34.03
N VAL A 262 4.81 -0.01 -33.92
CA VAL A 262 5.13 -0.87 -35.07
C VAL A 262 3.86 -1.35 -35.74
N ARG A 263 2.90 -1.89 -34.97
CA ARG A 263 1.59 -2.31 -35.52
C ARG A 263 0.84 -1.16 -36.18
N ALA A 264 0.81 0.02 -35.55
CA ALA A 264 0.17 1.20 -36.15
C ALA A 264 0.87 1.67 -37.43
N LYS A 265 2.20 1.53 -37.52
CA LYS A 265 2.97 1.84 -38.74
C LYS A 265 2.69 0.81 -39.83
N GLU A 266 2.75 -0.48 -39.52
CA GLU A 266 2.38 -1.56 -40.44
C GLU A 266 0.95 -1.40 -40.95
N GLU A 267 0.00 -1.05 -40.08
CA GLU A 267 -1.39 -0.80 -40.46
C GLU A 267 -1.53 0.40 -41.41
N ARG A 268 -0.71 1.44 -41.23
CA ARG A 268 -0.64 2.59 -42.15
C ARG A 268 0.06 2.26 -43.47
N GLU A 269 1.02 1.34 -43.48
CA GLU A 269 1.77 0.93 -44.68
C GLU A 269 1.03 -0.14 -45.50
N ARG A 270 0.22 -1.00 -44.88
CA ARG A 270 -0.62 -2.00 -45.56
C ARG A 270 -1.43 -1.46 -46.74
N PRO A 271 -2.15 -0.33 -46.67
CA PRO A 271 -2.86 0.21 -47.82
C PRO A 271 -1.92 0.73 -48.92
N ARG A 272 -0.71 1.19 -48.58
CA ARG A 272 0.31 1.59 -49.56
C ARG A 272 0.89 0.38 -50.27
N GLN A 273 1.29 -0.64 -49.51
CA GLN A 273 1.76 -1.93 -50.05
C GLN A 273 0.69 -2.56 -50.97
N LYS A 274 -0.58 -2.60 -50.54
CA LYS A 274 -1.68 -3.09 -51.40
C LYS A 274 -1.87 -2.26 -52.68
N ARG A 275 -1.61 -0.95 -52.64
CA ARG A 275 -1.65 -0.11 -53.85
C ARG A 275 -0.47 -0.42 -54.78
N GLU A 276 0.73 -0.58 -54.22
CA GLU A 276 1.94 -0.94 -54.95
C GLU A 276 1.80 -2.33 -55.60
N GLU A 277 1.37 -3.34 -54.85
CA GLU A 277 1.05 -4.69 -55.35
C GLU A 277 0.01 -4.65 -56.49
N ARG A 278 -1.03 -3.82 -56.36
CA ARG A 278 -2.01 -3.63 -57.44
C ARG A 278 -1.40 -2.98 -58.67
N THR A 279 -0.48 -2.03 -58.50
CA THR A 279 0.20 -1.39 -59.64
C THR A 279 1.18 -2.33 -60.33
N THR A 280 1.94 -3.13 -59.58
CA THR A 280 2.87 -4.11 -60.15
C THR A 280 2.12 -5.23 -60.86
N ALA A 281 1.07 -5.79 -60.25
CA ALA A 281 0.22 -6.81 -60.87
C ALA A 281 -0.46 -6.31 -62.16
N ARG A 282 -0.83 -5.03 -62.23
CA ARG A 282 -1.39 -4.42 -63.45
C ARG A 282 -0.32 -4.25 -64.55
N LYS A 283 0.94 -4.05 -64.18
CA LYS A 283 2.06 -3.91 -65.12
C LYS A 283 2.44 -5.28 -65.70
N THR A 284 2.56 -6.33 -64.90
CA THR A 284 2.82 -7.70 -65.38
C THR A 284 1.71 -8.19 -66.31
N ARG A 285 0.42 -8.03 -65.94
CA ARG A 285 -0.70 -8.40 -66.83
C ARG A 285 -0.69 -7.69 -68.18
N ARG A 286 -0.18 -6.45 -68.27
CA ARG A 286 -0.05 -5.75 -69.54
C ARG A 286 1.05 -6.36 -70.40
N GLN A 287 2.17 -6.70 -69.79
CA GLN A 287 3.33 -7.28 -70.47
C GLN A 287 3.01 -8.70 -70.99
N ASP A 288 2.38 -9.53 -70.16
CA ASP A 288 1.96 -10.89 -70.58
C ASP A 288 0.91 -10.83 -71.72
N GLY A 289 0.00 -9.85 -71.69
CA GLY A 289 -0.99 -9.65 -72.76
C GLY A 289 -0.42 -9.16 -74.09
N GLU A 290 0.75 -8.53 -74.06
CA GLU A 290 1.47 -8.07 -75.25
C GLU A 290 2.24 -9.23 -75.90
N ASP A 291 2.89 -10.07 -75.10
CA ASP A 291 3.55 -11.30 -75.60
C ASP A 291 2.55 -12.34 -76.12
N THR A 292 1.36 -12.44 -75.51
CA THR A 292 0.31 -13.35 -76.00
C THR A 292 -0.28 -12.90 -77.34
N ARG A 293 -0.24 -11.59 -77.66
CA ARG A 293 -0.72 -11.07 -78.96
C ARG A 293 0.23 -11.35 -80.12
N VAL A 294 1.51 -11.63 -79.87
CA VAL A 294 2.49 -11.97 -80.92
C VAL A 294 2.43 -13.45 -81.31
N ARG A 295 1.77 -14.30 -80.52
CA ARG A 295 1.76 -15.77 -80.69
C ARG A 295 0.40 -16.40 -81.01
N ALA A 296 -0.57 -15.60 -81.46
CA ALA A 296 -1.91 -16.07 -81.83
C ALA A 296 -2.16 -15.89 -83.34
N ALA A 297 -1.47 -16.69 -84.14
CA ALA A 297 -1.83 -16.97 -85.52
C ALA A 297 -1.59 -18.47 -85.79
N GLU A 298 -2.47 -19.32 -85.26
CA GLU A 298 -2.79 -20.62 -85.87
C GLU A 298 -4.11 -21.17 -85.30
N PRO A 299 -5.08 -21.57 -86.14
CA PRO A 299 -6.37 -22.07 -85.69
C PRO A 299 -6.42 -23.59 -85.78
N THR A 300 -6.72 -24.28 -84.67
CA THR A 300 -7.26 -25.64 -84.77
C THR A 300 -8.35 -25.89 -83.74
N SER A 301 -9.55 -26.05 -84.31
CA SER A 301 -10.69 -26.85 -83.86
C SER A 301 -10.30 -28.06 -82.99
N ILE A 302 -11.03 -28.29 -81.90
CA ILE A 302 -11.85 -29.51 -81.71
C ILE A 302 -12.78 -29.32 -80.50
N ARG A 303 -14.03 -29.70 -80.74
CA ARG A 303 -15.21 -29.73 -79.88
C ARG A 303 -15.13 -30.95 -78.95
N SER A 304 -15.48 -30.80 -77.67
CA SER A 304 -16.09 -31.89 -76.87
C SER A 304 -16.88 -31.32 -75.68
N PRO A 305 -18.07 -31.87 -75.34
CA PRO A 305 -18.92 -31.40 -74.25
C PRO A 305 -18.82 -32.25 -72.97
N GLU A 306 -19.42 -31.72 -71.89
CA GLU A 306 -19.78 -32.31 -70.56
C GLU A 306 -18.93 -31.89 -69.34
N PRO A 307 -19.48 -31.95 -68.09
CA PRO A 307 -20.86 -31.74 -67.64
C PRO A 307 -20.98 -30.61 -66.59
N ARG A 308 -22.22 -30.12 -66.41
CA ARG A 308 -22.61 -29.13 -65.38
C ARG A 308 -22.53 -29.75 -63.98
N VAL A 309 -21.72 -29.17 -63.10
CA VAL A 309 -21.88 -29.29 -61.65
C VAL A 309 -22.48 -28.00 -61.12
N GLU A 310 -23.74 -28.13 -60.73
CA GLU A 310 -24.55 -27.20 -59.97
C GLU A 310 -23.87 -26.92 -58.62
N SER A 311 -23.43 -25.68 -58.39
CA SER A 311 -22.92 -25.26 -57.09
C SER A 311 -23.63 -23.98 -56.64
N ALA A 312 -24.12 -24.07 -55.41
CA ALA A 312 -25.06 -23.19 -54.75
C ALA A 312 -24.58 -21.74 -54.56
N PRO A 313 -25.52 -20.78 -54.43
CA PRO A 313 -25.18 -19.38 -54.16
C PRO A 313 -24.72 -19.16 -52.71
N PRO A 314 -23.73 -18.29 -52.44
CA PRO A 314 -23.42 -17.88 -51.08
C PRO A 314 -24.47 -16.90 -50.53
N PRO A 315 -24.78 -16.94 -49.23
CA PRO A 315 -25.75 -16.04 -48.62
C PRO A 315 -25.23 -14.60 -48.56
N SER A 316 -26.12 -13.67 -48.91
CA SER A 316 -25.95 -12.23 -48.80
C SER A 316 -25.75 -11.81 -47.35
N ARG A 317 -24.62 -11.16 -47.06
CA ARG A 317 -24.43 -10.43 -45.80
C ARG A 317 -25.14 -9.09 -45.90
N ALA A 318 -26.33 -9.06 -45.31
CA ALA A 318 -27.09 -7.85 -45.05
C ALA A 318 -26.26 -6.85 -44.23
N SER A 319 -26.19 -5.63 -44.73
CA SER A 319 -25.74 -4.44 -44.04
C SER A 319 -26.74 -4.07 -42.93
N LEU A 320 -26.34 -4.22 -41.67
CA LEU A 320 -27.03 -3.59 -40.54
C LEU A 320 -26.36 -2.24 -40.25
N ALA A 321 -26.91 -1.22 -40.89
CA ALA A 321 -26.75 0.16 -40.46
C ALA A 321 -27.80 0.50 -39.39
N ALA A 322 -27.33 1.22 -38.36
CA ALA A 322 -28.09 2.17 -37.54
C ALA A 322 -29.32 1.65 -36.77
N THR A 323 -29.14 1.40 -35.47
CA THR A 323 -30.10 1.84 -34.43
C THR A 323 -29.50 1.68 -33.03
N LEU A 324 -28.83 2.72 -32.55
CA LEU A 324 -28.52 2.89 -31.12
C LEU A 324 -28.72 4.35 -30.73
N ARG A 325 -29.98 4.78 -30.66
CA ARG A 325 -30.44 5.86 -29.78
C ARG A 325 -31.48 5.26 -28.85
N GLY A 326 -31.02 4.79 -27.70
CA GLY A 326 -31.84 4.30 -26.61
C GLY A 326 -31.39 4.96 -25.31
N ALA A 327 -32.03 6.08 -24.98
CA ALA A 327 -31.88 6.76 -23.70
C ALA A 327 -32.38 5.85 -22.57
N ARG A 328 -31.45 5.29 -21.78
CA ARG A 328 -31.78 4.63 -20.51
C ARG A 328 -31.85 5.69 -19.41
N LYS A 329 -33.07 6.17 -19.16
CA LYS A 329 -33.47 6.84 -17.93
C LYS A 329 -33.41 5.77 -16.81
N GLY A 330 -32.35 5.80 -16.02
CA GLY A 330 -32.18 4.88 -14.88
C GLY A 330 -33.24 5.15 -13.82
N ARG A 331 -34.29 4.33 -13.81
CA ARG A 331 -35.20 4.16 -12.68
C ARG A 331 -34.36 3.52 -11.57
N SER A 332 -34.05 4.28 -10.52
CA SER A 332 -33.50 3.77 -9.27
C SER A 332 -34.56 2.89 -8.61
N SER A 333 -34.61 1.61 -8.98
CA SER A 333 -35.27 0.59 -8.17
C SER A 333 -34.53 0.57 -6.83
N ARG A 334 -35.14 1.21 -5.84
CA ARG A 334 -34.77 1.17 -4.42
C ARG A 334 -34.73 -0.30 -4.04
N ARG A 335 -33.56 -0.93 -4.12
CA ARG A 335 -33.33 -2.25 -3.56
C ARG A 335 -33.55 -2.09 -2.07
N GLU A 336 -34.69 -2.59 -1.58
CA GLU A 336 -34.90 -2.86 -0.16
C GLU A 336 -33.84 -3.87 0.24
N LEU A 337 -32.70 -3.38 0.73
CA LEU A 337 -31.69 -4.20 1.34
C LEU A 337 -32.26 -4.63 2.69
N ALA A 338 -32.67 -5.89 2.77
CA ALA A 338 -33.16 -6.49 4.00
C ALA A 338 -32.09 -6.36 5.09
N VAL A 339 -32.38 -5.56 6.11
CA VAL A 339 -31.56 -5.46 7.31
C VAL A 339 -31.71 -6.78 8.06
N VAL A 340 -30.60 -7.41 8.45
CA VAL A 340 -30.58 -8.68 9.20
C VAL A 340 -30.03 -8.44 10.60
N ALA A 341 -30.50 -9.19 11.60
CA ALA A 341 -29.91 -9.16 12.94
C ALA A 341 -28.40 -9.47 12.88
N GLY A 342 -27.61 -8.76 13.66
CA GLY A 342 -26.15 -8.76 13.62
C GLY A 342 -25.53 -7.80 12.59
N ALA A 343 -26.31 -7.22 11.68
CA ALA A 343 -25.78 -6.28 10.69
C ALA A 343 -25.35 -4.94 11.34
N ARG A 344 -24.25 -4.38 10.85
CA ARG A 344 -23.82 -3.02 11.21
C ARG A 344 -24.60 -2.01 10.37
N VAL A 345 -25.29 -1.11 11.04
CA VAL A 345 -26.16 -0.11 10.42
C VAL A 345 -25.81 1.29 10.88
N ARG A 346 -25.98 2.28 10.00
CA ARG A 346 -25.90 3.70 10.31
C ARG A 346 -27.31 4.28 10.34
N VAL A 347 -27.63 5.01 11.40
CA VAL A 347 -28.93 5.71 11.50
C VAL A 347 -28.92 6.94 10.60
N LEU A 348 -29.99 7.13 9.84
CA LEU A 348 -30.15 8.23 8.88
C LEU A 348 -30.82 9.46 9.51
N THR A 349 -31.79 9.27 10.40
CA THR A 349 -32.63 10.33 10.98
C THR A 349 -32.83 10.17 12.49
N GLY A 350 -33.32 11.21 13.18
CA GLY A 350 -33.58 11.17 14.63
C GLY A 350 -32.36 11.46 15.52
N ALA A 351 -32.50 11.22 16.83
CA ALA A 351 -31.53 11.60 17.85
C ALA A 351 -30.15 10.90 17.71
N PHE A 352 -30.11 9.78 17.00
CA PHE A 352 -28.90 8.99 16.76
C PHE A 352 -28.38 9.09 15.32
N ALA A 353 -28.88 10.04 14.52
CA ALA A 353 -28.47 10.21 13.12
C ALA A 353 -26.93 10.28 12.96
N GLY A 354 -26.41 9.52 11.98
CA GLY A 354 -24.98 9.39 11.68
C GLY A 354 -24.23 8.38 12.56
N LYS A 355 -24.81 7.90 13.68
CA LYS A 355 -24.17 6.88 14.53
C LYS A 355 -24.27 5.50 13.90
N VAL A 356 -23.23 4.69 14.13
CA VAL A 356 -23.15 3.30 13.66
C VAL A 356 -23.41 2.38 14.85
N GLY A 357 -24.36 1.47 14.70
CA GLY A 357 -24.71 0.45 15.69
C GLY A 357 -24.84 -0.94 15.08
N VAL A 358 -25.11 -1.93 15.91
CA VAL A 358 -25.37 -3.32 15.51
C VAL A 358 -26.84 -3.63 15.76
N VAL A 359 -27.53 -4.18 14.77
CA VAL A 359 -28.92 -4.62 14.92
C VAL A 359 -28.95 -5.86 15.81
N GLU A 360 -29.65 -5.80 16.95
CA GLU A 360 -29.81 -6.94 17.86
C GLU A 360 -31.01 -7.80 17.46
N ALA A 361 -32.13 -7.16 17.16
CA ALA A 361 -33.37 -7.82 16.76
C ALA A 361 -34.19 -6.91 15.83
N LEU A 362 -34.97 -7.53 14.94
CA LEU A 362 -35.98 -6.86 14.12
C LEU A 362 -37.35 -7.15 14.73
N GLU A 363 -38.10 -6.10 15.01
CA GLU A 363 -39.47 -6.19 15.49
C GLU A 363 -40.44 -6.30 14.29
N PRO A 364 -41.58 -7.00 14.46
CA PRO A 364 -42.54 -7.23 13.37
C PRO A 364 -43.24 -5.96 12.90
N ASP A 365 -43.15 -4.86 13.65
CA ASP A 365 -43.71 -3.55 13.32
C ASP A 365 -42.84 -2.72 12.35
N GLY A 366 -41.72 -3.30 11.88
CA GLY A 366 -40.78 -2.61 11.00
C GLY A 366 -39.78 -1.73 11.74
N ARG A 367 -39.63 -1.90 13.06
CA ARG A 367 -38.56 -1.32 13.86
C ARG A 367 -37.43 -2.31 14.10
N ALA A 368 -36.27 -1.80 14.42
CA ALA A 368 -35.07 -2.58 14.73
C ALA A 368 -34.47 -2.07 16.04
N ARG A 369 -34.16 -2.99 16.93
CA ARG A 369 -33.40 -2.71 18.16
C ARG A 369 -31.93 -2.64 17.80
N VAL A 370 -31.32 -1.47 17.94
CA VAL A 370 -29.94 -1.20 17.55
C VAL A 370 -29.10 -0.84 18.78
N ARG A 371 -27.96 -1.50 18.95
CA ARG A 371 -26.99 -1.22 20.02
C ARG A 371 -25.86 -0.32 19.54
N PHE A 372 -25.69 0.80 20.25
CA PHE A 372 -24.63 1.81 20.09
C PHE A 372 -23.68 1.74 21.29
N GLY A 373 -22.74 0.79 21.27
CA GLY A 373 -21.83 0.56 22.40
C GLY A 373 -22.60 -0.03 23.60
N LEU A 374 -22.82 0.79 24.63
CA LEU A 374 -23.54 0.41 25.86
C LEU A 374 -25.04 0.76 25.82
N LEU A 375 -25.48 1.58 24.86
CA LEU A 375 -26.89 2.00 24.76
C LEU A 375 -27.61 1.16 23.71
N ALA A 376 -28.82 0.68 24.04
CA ALA A 376 -29.74 0.04 23.09
C ALA A 376 -30.98 0.92 22.91
N THR A 377 -31.42 1.09 21.67
CA THR A 377 -32.62 1.87 21.34
C THR A 377 -33.31 1.30 20.10
N THR A 378 -34.59 1.60 19.95
CA THR A 378 -35.43 1.12 18.84
C THR A 378 -35.53 2.20 17.77
N VAL A 379 -35.20 1.85 16.53
CA VAL A 379 -35.17 2.75 15.36
C VAL A 379 -35.98 2.15 14.22
N GLU A 380 -36.68 2.96 13.42
CA GLU A 380 -37.43 2.44 12.27
C GLU A 380 -36.48 1.90 11.19
N ALA A 381 -36.78 0.72 10.62
CA ALA A 381 -35.88 0.05 9.69
C ALA A 381 -35.59 0.88 8.42
N LYS A 382 -36.53 1.74 8.01
CA LYS A 382 -36.35 2.68 6.87
C LYS A 382 -35.30 3.77 7.14
N ASP A 383 -35.01 4.03 8.41
CA ASP A 383 -34.04 5.03 8.86
C ASP A 383 -32.67 4.39 9.12
N LEU A 384 -32.47 3.14 8.72
CA LEU A 384 -31.19 2.44 8.82
C LEU A 384 -30.60 2.21 7.42
N ALA A 385 -29.32 2.52 7.28
CA ALA A 385 -28.54 2.16 6.09
C ALA A 385 -27.42 1.19 6.47
N PRO A 386 -27.09 0.19 5.63
CA PRO A 386 -25.96 -0.69 5.89
C PRO A 386 -24.67 0.12 5.98
N ALA A 387 -23.95 -0.06 7.09
CA ALA A 387 -22.68 0.62 7.32
C ALA A 387 -21.55 -0.19 6.67
N THR A 388 -21.35 -0.01 5.36
CA THR A 388 -20.20 -0.54 4.63
C THR A 388 -18.92 0.20 5.06
N GLY A 389 -18.27 -0.29 6.12
CA GLY A 389 -16.83 -0.14 6.38
C GLY A 389 -16.20 1.26 6.50
N GLY A 390 -16.95 2.35 6.34
CA GLY A 390 -16.42 3.71 6.45
C GLY A 390 -16.37 4.19 7.90
N ARG A 391 -15.18 4.52 8.41
CA ARG A 391 -14.97 5.02 9.78
C ARG A 391 -15.88 6.21 10.12
N PRO A 392 -16.39 6.30 11.36
CA PRO A 392 -17.10 7.46 11.85
C PRO A 392 -16.14 8.66 12.02
N MET A 393 -16.45 9.80 11.40
CA MET A 393 -15.87 11.08 11.81
C MET A 393 -16.51 11.48 13.13
N LEU A 394 -15.72 11.56 14.20
CA LEU A 394 -16.12 12.18 15.45
C LEU A 394 -16.23 13.68 15.23
N ALA A 395 -17.45 14.19 15.02
CA ALA A 395 -17.71 15.62 15.14
C ALA A 395 -17.65 15.99 16.64
N SER A 396 -16.60 16.71 17.02
CA SER A 396 -16.45 17.32 18.34
C SER A 396 -17.53 18.37 18.55
N SER A 397 -18.52 18.05 19.37
CA SER A 397 -19.52 19.00 19.88
C SER A 397 -18.90 19.77 21.05
N HIS A 398 -18.36 20.96 20.79
CA HIS A 398 -18.10 21.95 21.82
C HIS A 398 -19.37 22.80 22.00
N ARG A 399 -20.15 22.54 23.06
CA ARG A 399 -21.08 23.55 23.58
C ARG A 399 -20.24 24.61 24.30
N GLY A 400 -20.26 25.83 23.78
CA GLY A 400 -19.66 27.00 24.42
C GLY A 400 -20.38 27.33 25.72
N VAL A 401 -19.63 27.37 26.81
CA VAL A 401 -20.07 27.95 28.08
C VAL A 401 -19.93 29.46 27.95
N GLY A 402 -21.06 30.15 27.88
CA GLY A 402 -21.12 31.61 27.89
C GLY A 402 -20.74 32.15 29.26
N THR A 403 -19.66 32.92 29.33
CA THR A 403 -19.31 33.76 30.47
C THR A 403 -20.14 35.04 30.39
N LYS A 404 -21.09 35.19 31.32
CA LYS A 404 -21.68 36.50 31.63
C LYS A 404 -20.73 37.25 32.55
N ARG A 405 -20.31 38.44 32.12
CA ARG A 405 -19.73 39.47 32.99
C ARG A 405 -20.85 40.09 33.82
N GLY A 406 -20.63 40.16 35.13
CA GLY A 406 -21.28 41.03 36.10
C GLY A 406 -20.18 41.57 36.99
#